data_AF-A0A954U579-F1
#
_entry.id   AF-A0A954U579-F1
#
_cell.length_a   1.000
_cell.length_b   1.000
_cell.length_c   1.000
_cell.angle_alpha   90.00
_cell.angle_beta   90.00
_cell.angle_gamma   90.00
#
_symmetry.space_group_name_H-M   'P 1'
#
loop_
_entity.id
_entity.type
_entity.pdbx_description
1 polymer ?
#
loop_
_entity_poly.entity_id
_entity_poly.type
_entity_poly.pdbx_seq_one_letter_code
_entity_poly.pdbx_strand_id
1 'polypeptide(L)'
;MSWIVMSEAYALSSRTTSRNESDDPASGQPPRFSHFYVRQMTAEQLYRSLLVASQADHTQGSLAQQQAARREWLRQFSIAFGTDEGDETTTFDGTITQTLMMFNGELIKQATGGAPGSFLHRIANDGRIKSQAKVQQLTLAALARPADSREIKAYQMLLGYHQQDELAALQDIWWALLNSNEFILNH
;
A
#
# COMPACT_ATOMS: atom_id res chain seq x y z
N MET A 1 32.21 6.23 1.57
CA MET A 1 30.94 6.32 2.31
C MET A 1 29.91 5.47 1.57
N SER A 2 29.62 4.25 2.04
CA SER A 2 28.43 3.54 1.59
C SER A 2 27.24 4.12 2.33
N TRP A 3 26.26 4.63 1.57
CA TRP A 3 24.98 5.03 2.13
C TRP A 3 24.30 3.79 2.72
N ILE A 4 23.58 3.94 3.83
CA ILE A 4 22.87 2.84 4.52
C ILE A 4 22.01 2.02 3.53
N VAL A 5 21.42 2.69 2.54
CA VAL A 5 20.59 2.07 1.48
C VAL A 5 21.35 1.19 0.49
N MET A 6 22.69 1.24 0.49
CA MET A 6 23.56 0.36 -0.31
C MET A 6 24.29 -0.68 0.54
N SER A 7 23.93 -0.81 1.82
CA SER A 7 24.47 -1.87 2.66
C SER A 7 23.85 -3.21 2.28
N GLU A 8 24.63 -4.28 2.41
CA GLU A 8 24.15 -5.64 2.16
C GLU A 8 22.92 -5.95 3.03
N ALA A 9 22.97 -5.59 4.32
CA ALA A 9 21.86 -5.77 5.25
C ALA A 9 20.56 -5.07 4.82
N TYR A 10 20.64 -3.88 4.21
CA TYR A 10 19.46 -3.17 3.70
C TYR A 10 18.89 -3.81 2.41
N ALA A 11 19.73 -4.49 1.63
CA ALA A 11 19.32 -5.20 0.42
C ALA A 11 18.81 -6.63 0.69
N LEU A 12 18.90 -7.12 1.94
CA LEU A 12 18.38 -8.44 2.31
C LEU A 12 16.86 -8.44 2.36
N SER A 13 16.27 -9.58 2.01
CA SER A 13 14.84 -9.80 2.14
C SER A 13 14.39 -9.74 3.59
N SER A 14 13.22 -9.16 3.85
CA SER A 14 12.51 -9.22 5.14
C SER A 14 11.95 -10.61 5.48
N ARG A 15 12.11 -11.61 4.59
CA ARG A 15 11.63 -12.97 4.83
C ARG A 15 12.46 -13.67 5.90
N THR A 16 11.78 -14.13 6.93
CA THR A 16 12.36 -15.03 7.93
C THR A 16 12.63 -16.41 7.32
N THR A 17 13.75 -17.00 7.73
CA THR A 17 14.29 -18.30 7.35
C THR A 17 14.69 -19.05 8.62
N SER A 18 14.92 -20.36 8.53
CA SER A 18 15.35 -21.16 9.68
C SER A 18 16.67 -20.70 10.33
N ARG A 19 17.48 -19.89 9.64
CA ARG A 19 18.76 -19.37 10.15
C ARG A 19 18.63 -18.06 10.92
N ASN A 20 17.56 -17.30 10.70
CA ASN A 20 17.34 -15.99 11.34
C ASN A 20 16.02 -15.91 12.12
N GLU A 21 15.27 -17.00 12.24
CA GLU A 21 14.05 -17.08 13.05
C GLU A 21 14.25 -16.68 14.52
N SER A 22 15.45 -16.90 15.07
CA SER A 22 15.78 -16.46 16.43
C SER A 22 15.92 -14.93 16.58
N ASP A 23 16.09 -14.22 15.46
CA ASP A 23 16.19 -12.76 15.41
C ASP A 23 14.80 -12.15 15.20
N ASP A 24 13.96 -12.26 16.23
CA ASP A 24 12.62 -11.69 16.27
C ASP A 24 12.49 -10.74 17.48
N PRO A 25 12.44 -9.42 17.27
CA PRO A 25 12.23 -8.45 18.33
C PRO A 25 10.90 -8.63 19.07
N ALA A 26 9.87 -9.19 18.42
CA ALA A 26 8.57 -9.46 19.06
C ALA A 26 8.66 -10.60 20.09
N SER A 27 9.68 -11.45 20.00
CA SER A 27 9.98 -12.49 20.99
C SER A 27 10.69 -11.99 22.25
N GLY A 28 10.98 -10.67 22.34
CA GLY A 28 11.67 -10.04 23.47
C GLY A 28 13.20 -10.18 23.44
N GLN A 29 13.77 -10.71 22.36
CA GLN A 29 15.23 -10.74 22.16
C GLN A 29 15.75 -9.40 21.62
N PRO A 30 17.00 -9.00 21.95
CA PRO A 30 17.64 -7.85 21.32
C PRO A 30 17.74 -8.04 19.80
N PRO A 31 17.38 -7.01 18.99
CA PRO A 31 17.44 -7.09 17.54
C PRO A 31 18.89 -7.30 17.08
N ARG A 32 19.10 -8.33 16.25
CA ARG A 32 20.41 -8.65 15.65
C ARG A 32 20.55 -8.09 14.24
N PHE A 33 19.48 -7.49 13.68
CA PHE A 33 19.44 -6.84 12.37
C PHE A 33 19.87 -7.76 11.22
N SER A 34 19.56 -9.06 11.31
CA SER A 34 19.86 -10.02 10.25
C SER A 34 18.97 -9.88 9.00
N HIS A 35 17.83 -9.21 9.15
CA HIS A 35 16.90 -8.85 8.09
C HIS A 35 16.08 -7.61 8.51
N PHE A 36 15.37 -7.02 7.56
CA PHE A 36 14.41 -5.97 7.87
C PHE A 36 13.18 -6.57 8.58
N TYR A 37 12.82 -6.03 9.74
CA TYR A 37 11.63 -6.44 10.48
C TYR A 37 10.40 -5.76 9.87
N VAL A 38 9.46 -6.58 9.41
CA VAL A 38 8.19 -6.10 8.88
C VAL A 38 7.47 -5.31 9.96
N ARG A 39 7.08 -4.07 9.64
CA ARG A 39 6.39 -3.17 10.58
C ARG A 39 5.20 -2.53 9.92
N GLN A 40 4.18 -2.23 10.70
CA GLN A 40 3.04 -1.48 10.19
C GLN A 40 3.45 -0.05 9.87
N MET A 41 2.95 0.48 8.76
CA MET A 41 3.14 1.89 8.41
C MET A 41 2.33 2.79 9.34
N THR A 42 2.89 3.96 9.67
CA THR A 42 2.12 5.00 10.36
C THR A 42 1.03 5.55 9.43
N ALA A 43 -0.01 6.18 9.99
CA ALA A 43 -1.07 6.80 9.19
C ALA A 43 -0.51 7.79 8.15
N GLU A 44 0.53 8.57 8.49
CA GLU A 44 1.19 9.46 7.55
C GLU A 44 1.92 8.71 6.43
N GLN A 45 2.65 7.64 6.75
CA GLN A 45 3.35 6.83 5.75
C GLN A 45 2.35 6.18 4.79
N LEU A 46 1.23 5.70 5.31
CA LEU A 46 0.17 5.08 4.54
C LEU A 46 -0.54 6.09 3.61
N TYR A 47 -0.85 7.29 4.10
CA TYR A 47 -1.38 8.38 3.27
C TYR A 47 -0.46 8.71 2.10
N ARG A 48 0.84 8.89 2.38
CA ARG A 48 1.83 9.20 1.35
C ARG A 48 1.98 8.05 0.35
N SER A 49 2.01 6.80 0.84
CA SER A 49 2.12 5.62 -0.01
C SER A 49 0.92 5.50 -0.95
N LEU A 50 -0.30 5.79 -0.46
CA LEU A 50 -1.51 5.78 -1.29
C LEU A 50 -1.50 6.89 -2.35
N LEU A 51 -1.01 8.09 -2.03
CA LEU A 51 -0.85 9.16 -3.02
C LEU A 51 0.15 8.80 -4.12
N VAL A 52 1.30 8.22 -3.75
CA VAL A 52 2.35 7.81 -4.69
C VAL A 52 1.87 6.64 -5.56
N ALA A 53 1.26 5.61 -4.95
CA ALA A 53 0.76 4.43 -5.65
C ALA A 53 -0.35 4.79 -6.67
N SER A 54 -1.21 5.75 -6.32
CA SER A 54 -2.28 6.23 -7.22
C SER A 54 -1.86 7.35 -8.18
N GLN A 55 -0.61 7.84 -8.08
CA GLN A 55 -0.11 9.01 -8.81
C GLN A 55 -1.03 10.24 -8.64
N ALA A 56 -1.73 10.34 -7.51
CA ALA A 56 -2.61 11.45 -7.18
C ALA A 56 -1.82 12.68 -6.73
N ASP A 57 -0.56 12.49 -6.33
CA ASP A 57 0.42 13.55 -6.03
C ASP A 57 0.63 14.52 -7.20
N HIS A 58 0.57 14.03 -8.45
CA HIS A 58 0.69 14.85 -9.66
C HIS A 58 -0.55 15.67 -10.00
N THR A 59 -1.69 15.37 -9.38
CA THR A 59 -2.99 16.00 -9.71
C THR A 59 -3.40 17.06 -8.68
N GLN A 60 -2.81 17.05 -7.48
CA GLN A 60 -3.22 17.95 -6.40
C GLN A 60 -2.56 19.33 -6.53
N GLY A 61 -3.37 20.37 -6.34
CA GLY A 61 -3.05 21.79 -6.53
C GLY A 61 -1.92 22.36 -5.65
N SER A 62 -2.11 23.55 -5.08
CA SER A 62 -1.02 24.23 -4.39
C SER A 62 -0.53 23.45 -3.15
N LEU A 63 0.73 23.63 -2.76
CA LEU A 63 1.33 22.98 -1.57
C LEU A 63 0.46 23.16 -0.31
N ALA A 64 -0.18 24.32 -0.17
CA ALA A 64 -1.09 24.61 0.93
C ALA A 64 -2.36 23.73 0.93
N GLN A 65 -2.92 23.45 -0.24
CA GLN A 65 -4.09 22.58 -0.40
C GLN A 65 -3.73 21.12 -0.08
N GLN A 66 -2.57 20.65 -0.56
CA GLN A 66 -2.06 19.31 -0.27
C GLN A 66 -1.86 19.11 1.24
N GLN A 67 -1.27 20.10 1.93
CA GLN A 67 -1.11 20.05 3.38
C GLN A 67 -2.45 20.08 4.12
N ALA A 68 -3.43 20.86 3.64
CA ALA A 68 -4.77 20.89 4.23
C ALA A 68 -5.49 19.55 4.09
N ALA A 69 -5.47 18.95 2.89
CA ALA A 69 -6.04 17.63 2.63
C ALA A 69 -5.38 16.54 3.49
N ARG A 70 -4.05 16.59 3.62
CA ARG A 70 -3.29 15.70 4.50
C ARG A 70 -3.73 15.84 5.97
N ARG A 71 -3.83 17.08 6.48
CA ARG A 71 -4.24 17.33 7.87
C ARG A 71 -5.66 16.83 8.12
N GLU A 72 -6.58 17.09 7.19
CA GLU A 72 -7.97 16.64 7.32
C GLU A 72 -8.07 15.11 7.33
N TRP A 73 -7.32 14.44 6.46
CA TRP A 73 -7.26 12.98 6.41
C TRP A 73 -6.67 12.40 7.70
N LEU A 74 -5.55 12.95 8.20
CA LEU A 74 -4.93 12.51 9.45
C LEU A 74 -5.79 12.75 10.69
N ARG A 75 -6.63 13.79 10.69
CA ARG A 75 -7.55 14.09 11.81
C ARG A 75 -8.52 12.95 12.08
N GLN A 76 -8.90 12.19 11.05
CA GLN A 76 -9.79 11.03 11.17
C GLN A 76 -9.17 9.91 12.01
N PHE A 77 -7.84 9.83 12.05
CA PHE A 77 -7.11 8.86 12.87
C PHE A 77 -6.89 9.37 14.30
N SER A 78 -6.73 10.68 14.50
CA SER A 78 -6.50 11.27 15.83
C SER A 78 -7.75 11.24 16.73
N ILE A 79 -8.95 11.41 16.17
CA ILE A 79 -10.20 11.42 16.97
C ILE A 79 -10.56 10.02 17.50
N ALA A 80 -10.13 8.94 16.83
CA ALA A 80 -10.42 7.56 17.25
C ALA A 80 -9.63 7.12 18.51
N PHE A 81 -8.61 7.86 18.94
CA PHE A 81 -7.80 7.58 20.13
C PHE A 81 -8.06 8.55 21.30
N GLY A 82 -9.00 9.48 21.15
CA GLY A 82 -9.33 10.50 22.15
C GLY A 82 -10.23 10.02 23.29
N THR A 83 -9.93 8.87 23.92
CA THR A 83 -10.50 8.53 25.24
C THR A 83 -9.39 8.16 26.21
N ASP A 84 -8.98 9.19 26.96
CA ASP A 84 -8.54 9.17 28.36
C ASP A 84 -7.28 8.39 28.77
N GLU A 85 -6.16 8.57 28.07
CA GLU A 85 -4.85 8.55 28.72
C GLU A 85 -3.82 9.22 27.79
N GLY A 86 -3.12 10.24 28.30
CA GLY A 86 -2.19 11.09 27.55
C GLY A 86 -0.85 10.44 27.21
N ASP A 87 -0.87 9.18 26.77
CA ASP A 87 0.28 8.50 26.21
C ASP A 87 0.19 8.57 24.67
N GLU A 88 1.00 9.43 24.05
CA GLU A 88 1.14 9.47 22.58
C GLU A 88 1.93 8.25 22.09
N THR A 89 1.44 7.04 22.37
CA THR A 89 1.96 5.85 21.71
C THR A 89 1.32 5.80 20.32
N THR A 90 2.12 6.08 19.29
CA THR A 90 1.74 5.97 17.87
C THR A 90 1.58 4.51 17.42
N THR A 91 0.94 3.69 18.24
CA THR A 91 0.66 2.30 17.93
C THR A 91 -0.58 2.26 17.05
N PHE A 92 -0.36 2.42 15.75
CA PHE A 92 -1.28 1.92 14.76
C PHE A 92 -1.38 0.40 14.97
N ASP A 93 -2.36 -0.04 15.76
CA ASP A 93 -2.59 -1.46 16.09
C ASP A 93 -3.43 -2.18 15.02
N GLY A 94 -3.65 -1.55 13.86
CA GLY A 94 -4.40 -2.15 12.76
C GLY A 94 -5.83 -2.53 13.12
N THR A 95 -6.48 -1.81 14.06
CA THR A 95 -7.86 -2.13 14.46
C THR A 95 -8.78 -2.12 13.23
N ILE A 96 -9.59 -3.18 13.12
CA ILE A 96 -10.47 -3.47 11.97
C ILE A 96 -11.28 -2.23 11.51
N THR A 97 -11.68 -1.39 12.46
CA THR A 97 -12.45 -0.16 12.22
C THR A 97 -11.64 0.94 11.51
N GLN A 98 -10.36 1.12 11.84
CA GLN A 98 -9.49 2.12 11.19
C GLN A 98 -9.17 1.70 9.76
N THR A 99 -8.92 0.41 9.56
CA THR A 99 -8.74 -0.21 8.26
C THR A 99 -10.02 -0.08 7.40
N LEU A 100 -11.21 -0.32 7.97
CA LEU A 100 -12.51 -0.12 7.29
C LEU A 100 -12.82 1.34 6.91
N MET A 101 -12.41 2.31 7.74
CA MET A 101 -12.57 3.74 7.41
C MET A 101 -11.65 4.16 6.25
N MET A 102 -10.46 3.58 6.16
CA MET A 102 -9.57 3.74 5.01
C MET A 102 -10.15 3.12 3.75
N PHE A 103 -10.70 1.90 3.85
CA PHE A 103 -11.21 1.11 2.73
C PHE A 103 -12.36 1.78 1.95
N ASN A 104 -13.16 2.60 2.64
CA ASN A 104 -14.30 3.30 2.05
C ASN A 104 -14.08 4.81 1.88
N GLY A 105 -12.88 5.28 2.23
CA GLY A 105 -12.54 6.69 2.15
C GLY A 105 -12.52 7.20 0.71
N GLU A 106 -12.80 8.50 0.55
CA GLU A 106 -12.76 9.19 -0.73
C GLU A 106 -11.41 9.01 -1.45
N LEU A 107 -10.30 8.87 -0.70
CA LEU A 107 -8.97 8.64 -1.28
C LEU A 107 -8.86 7.32 -2.04
N ILE A 108 -9.42 6.22 -1.50
CA ILE A 108 -9.45 4.92 -2.17
C ILE A 108 -10.36 4.99 -3.40
N LYS A 109 -11.53 5.62 -3.28
CA LYS A 109 -12.46 5.79 -4.42
C LYS A 109 -11.82 6.58 -5.57
N GLN A 110 -11.06 7.62 -5.25
CA GLN A 110 -10.31 8.39 -6.25
C GLN A 110 -9.16 7.57 -6.85
N ALA A 111 -8.42 6.82 -6.02
CA ALA A 111 -7.34 5.95 -6.47
C ALA A 111 -7.82 4.80 -7.36
N THR A 112 -9.02 4.25 -7.10
CA THR A 112 -9.65 3.17 -7.89
C THR A 112 -10.58 3.67 -8.98
N GLY A 113 -10.72 4.99 -9.13
CA GLY A 113 -11.55 5.59 -10.17
C GLY A 113 -11.01 5.31 -11.56
N GLY A 114 -11.86 4.79 -12.46
CA GLY A 114 -11.57 4.60 -13.89
C GLY A 114 -11.70 5.88 -14.74
N ALA A 115 -11.79 7.05 -14.10
CA ALA A 115 -12.00 8.32 -14.77
C ALA A 115 -10.83 8.66 -15.73
N PRO A 116 -11.11 9.28 -16.89
CA PRO A 116 -10.06 9.72 -17.81
C PRO A 116 -8.98 10.55 -17.11
N GLY A 117 -7.73 10.14 -17.24
CA GLY A 117 -6.58 10.79 -16.59
C GLY A 117 -6.13 10.15 -15.27
N SER A 118 -6.89 9.23 -14.68
CA SER A 118 -6.44 8.47 -13.51
C SER A 118 -5.30 7.51 -13.85
N PHE A 119 -4.51 7.14 -12.85
CA PHE A 119 -3.43 6.14 -12.99
C PHE A 119 -3.96 4.82 -13.57
N LEU A 120 -5.08 4.34 -13.03
CA LEU A 120 -5.69 3.09 -13.48
C LEU A 120 -6.20 3.19 -14.93
N HIS A 121 -6.82 4.32 -15.30
CA HIS A 121 -7.28 4.54 -16.67
C HIS A 121 -6.12 4.56 -17.67
N ARG A 122 -4.96 5.15 -17.30
CA ARG A 122 -3.75 5.13 -18.13
C ARG A 122 -3.25 3.71 -18.38
N ILE A 123 -3.18 2.88 -17.33
CA ILE A 123 -2.73 1.49 -17.44
C ILE A 123 -3.72 0.65 -18.27
N ALA A 124 -5.02 0.81 -18.00
CA ALA A 124 -6.06 0.07 -18.70
C ALA A 124 -6.07 0.38 -20.21
N ASN A 125 -5.87 1.65 -20.60
CA ASN A 125 -5.90 2.06 -22.01
C ASN A 125 -4.54 1.98 -22.73
N ASP A 126 -3.47 1.55 -22.06
CA ASP A 126 -2.20 1.32 -22.73
C ASP A 126 -2.25 0.03 -23.56
N GLY A 127 -2.58 0.17 -24.85
CA GLY A 127 -2.66 -0.93 -25.80
C GLY A 127 -1.31 -1.59 -26.13
N ARG A 128 -0.19 -1.06 -25.64
CA ARG A 128 1.14 -1.68 -25.81
C ARG A 128 1.41 -2.75 -24.75
N ILE A 129 0.67 -2.73 -23.65
CA ILE A 129 0.88 -3.58 -22.50
C ILE A 129 -0.14 -4.73 -22.52
N LYS A 130 0.36 -5.97 -22.42
CA LYS A 130 -0.52 -7.14 -22.28
C LYS A 130 -1.25 -7.12 -20.94
N SER A 131 -2.46 -7.66 -20.87
CA SER A 131 -3.28 -7.67 -19.65
C SER A 131 -2.57 -8.19 -18.40
N GLN A 132 -1.75 -9.25 -18.52
CA GLN A 132 -0.94 -9.75 -17.39
C GLN A 132 0.14 -8.75 -16.94
N ALA A 133 0.75 -8.01 -17.88
CA ALA A 133 1.75 -7.00 -17.56
C ALA A 133 1.13 -5.76 -16.90
N LYS A 134 -0.16 -5.48 -17.14
CA LYS A 134 -0.91 -4.45 -16.41
C LYS A 134 -1.03 -4.81 -14.92
N VAL A 135 -1.36 -6.07 -14.61
CA VAL A 135 -1.38 -6.56 -13.22
C VAL A 135 0.00 -6.43 -12.57
N GLN A 136 1.07 -6.78 -13.29
CA GLN A 136 2.45 -6.61 -12.79
C GLN A 136 2.75 -5.15 -12.42
N GLN A 137 2.34 -4.19 -13.25
CA GLN A 137 2.52 -2.77 -12.94
C GLN A 137 1.73 -2.32 -11.72
N LEU A 138 0.49 -2.78 -11.56
CA LEU A 138 -0.32 -2.48 -10.37
C LEU A 138 0.33 -3.06 -9.11
N THR A 139 0.73 -4.32 -9.11
CA THR A 139 1.38 -4.94 -7.96
C THR A 139 2.71 -4.25 -7.62
N LEU A 140 3.51 -3.88 -8.62
CA LEU A 140 4.74 -3.12 -8.39
C LEU A 140 4.46 -1.74 -7.79
N ALA A 141 3.42 -1.05 -8.25
CA ALA A 141 3.06 0.27 -7.74
C ALA A 141 2.53 0.23 -6.30
N ALA A 142 1.79 -0.82 -5.92
CA ALA A 142 1.23 -0.95 -4.57
C ALA A 142 2.18 -1.63 -3.57
N LEU A 143 2.85 -2.71 -3.97
CA LEU A 143 3.55 -3.63 -3.05
C LEU A 143 5.07 -3.69 -3.28
N ALA A 144 5.59 -2.93 -4.25
CA ALA A 144 7.01 -2.90 -4.62
C ALA A 144 7.62 -4.28 -4.98
N ARG A 145 6.78 -5.23 -5.41
CA ARG A 145 7.19 -6.57 -5.85
C ARG A 145 6.42 -7.01 -7.10
N PRO A 146 6.94 -7.97 -7.89
CA PRO A 146 6.18 -8.54 -9.00
C PRO A 146 4.95 -9.32 -8.50
N ALA A 147 3.93 -9.40 -9.36
CA ALA A 147 2.74 -10.19 -9.13
C ALA A 147 3.05 -11.68 -9.17
N ASP A 148 2.46 -12.44 -8.24
CA ASP A 148 2.59 -13.88 -8.17
C ASP A 148 1.59 -14.60 -9.10
N SER A 149 1.72 -15.92 -9.23
CA SER A 149 0.85 -16.71 -10.10
C SER A 149 -0.60 -16.76 -9.62
N ARG A 150 -0.86 -16.56 -8.32
CA ARG A 150 -2.20 -16.55 -7.73
C ARG A 150 -2.92 -15.24 -8.06
N GLU A 151 -2.21 -14.12 -7.98
CA GLU A 151 -2.69 -12.78 -8.35
C GLU A 151 -3.03 -12.71 -9.85
N ILE A 152 -2.16 -13.25 -10.71
CA ILE A 152 -2.42 -13.34 -12.16
C ILE A 152 -3.67 -14.20 -12.43
N LYS A 153 -3.83 -15.33 -11.72
CA LYS A 153 -4.99 -16.20 -11.86
C LYS A 153 -6.28 -15.54 -11.36
N ALA A 154 -6.22 -14.83 -10.23
CA ALA A 154 -7.35 -14.07 -9.69
C ALA A 154 -7.82 -13.00 -10.69
N TYR A 155 -6.88 -12.28 -11.31
CA TYR A 155 -7.19 -11.33 -12.38
C TYR A 155 -7.90 -11.99 -13.57
N GLN A 156 -7.41 -13.15 -14.03
CA GLN A 156 -8.07 -13.88 -15.13
C GLN A 156 -9.50 -14.30 -14.79
N MET A 157 -9.76 -14.68 -13.53
CA MET A 157 -11.11 -14.98 -13.05
C MET A 157 -12.01 -13.74 -13.05
N LEU A 158 -11.51 -12.61 -12.55
CA LEU A 158 -12.24 -11.34 -12.54
C LEU A 158 -12.54 -10.84 -13.96
N LEU A 159 -11.58 -10.98 -14.89
CA LEU A 159 -11.80 -10.65 -16.29
C LEU A 159 -12.93 -11.49 -16.93
N GLY A 160 -13.03 -12.77 -16.55
CA GLY A 160 -14.15 -13.63 -16.94
C GLY A 160 -15.48 -13.18 -16.35
N TYR A 161 -15.50 -12.81 -15.06
CA TYR A 161 -16.69 -12.33 -14.36
C TYR A 161 -17.24 -11.01 -14.95
N HIS A 162 -16.35 -10.10 -15.31
CA HIS A 162 -16.68 -8.80 -15.91
C HIS A 162 -16.89 -8.84 -17.42
N GLN A 163 -17.18 -10.01 -18.02
CA GLN A 163 -17.46 -10.14 -19.46
C GLN A 163 -16.34 -9.58 -20.36
N GLN A 164 -15.09 -9.76 -19.97
CA GLN A 164 -13.90 -9.20 -20.64
C GLN A 164 -13.77 -7.67 -20.56
N ASP A 165 -14.49 -7.00 -19.65
CA ASP A 165 -14.18 -5.62 -19.29
C ASP A 165 -12.89 -5.56 -18.46
N GLU A 166 -11.82 -5.14 -19.14
CA GLU A 166 -10.48 -5.05 -18.57
C GLU A 166 -10.39 -3.96 -17.49
N LEU A 167 -11.11 -2.84 -17.67
CA LEU A 167 -11.06 -1.73 -16.72
C LEU A 167 -11.72 -2.14 -15.40
N ALA A 168 -12.90 -2.75 -15.46
CA ALA A 168 -13.60 -3.24 -14.28
C ALA A 168 -12.79 -4.29 -13.52
N ALA A 169 -12.17 -5.24 -14.22
CA ALA A 169 -11.31 -6.24 -13.60
C ALA A 169 -10.05 -5.65 -12.95
N LEU A 170 -9.45 -4.63 -13.58
CA LEU A 170 -8.30 -3.92 -13.02
C LEU A 170 -8.70 -3.05 -11.82
N GLN A 171 -9.91 -2.48 -11.79
CA GLN A 171 -10.45 -1.75 -10.64
C GLN A 171 -10.56 -2.64 -9.41
N ASP A 172 -11.10 -3.85 -9.56
CA ASP A 172 -11.25 -4.80 -8.46
C ASP A 172 -9.90 -5.30 -7.93
N ILE A 173 -8.96 -5.63 -8.84
CA ILE A 173 -7.59 -6.01 -8.44
C ILE A 173 -6.90 -4.85 -7.72
N TRP A 174 -7.01 -3.63 -8.25
CA TRP A 174 -6.37 -2.47 -7.65
C TRP A 174 -6.94 -2.16 -6.26
N TRP A 175 -8.26 -2.25 -6.12
CA TRP A 175 -8.92 -2.17 -4.82
C TRP A 175 -8.39 -3.27 -3.89
N ALA A 176 -8.37 -4.53 -4.31
CA ALA A 176 -7.89 -5.63 -3.47
C ALA A 176 -6.43 -5.45 -3.02
N LEU A 177 -5.55 -4.95 -3.89
CA LEU A 177 -4.14 -4.67 -3.55
C LEU A 177 -4.02 -3.58 -2.50
N LEU A 178 -4.68 -2.43 -2.69
CA LEU A 178 -4.65 -1.30 -1.76
C LEU A 178 -5.32 -1.60 -0.41
N ASN A 179 -6.22 -2.59 -0.38
CA ASN A 179 -6.93 -3.01 0.82
C ASN A 179 -6.31 -4.28 1.45
N SER A 180 -5.17 -4.75 0.93
CA SER A 180 -4.50 -5.95 1.46
C SER A 180 -3.71 -5.65 2.73
N ASN A 181 -3.52 -6.67 3.57
CA ASN A 181 -2.61 -6.59 4.71
C ASN A 181 -1.17 -6.31 4.28
N GLU A 182 -0.76 -6.72 3.09
CA GLU A 182 0.59 -6.46 2.59
C GLU A 182 0.81 -4.97 2.32
N PHE A 183 -0.24 -4.25 1.87
CA PHE A 183 -0.13 -2.81 1.59
C PHE A 183 0.06 -1.96 2.85
N ILE A 184 -0.43 -2.39 4.01
CA ILE A 184 -0.25 -1.63 5.27
C ILE A 184 1.11 -1.90 5.93
N LEU A 185 1.86 -2.90 5.43
CA LEU A 185 3.14 -3.32 5.97
C LEU A 185 4.28 -2.66 5.18
N ASN A 186 5.33 -2.33 5.90
CA ASN A 186 6.63 -1.97 5.34
C ASN A 186 7.51 -3.21 5.46
N HIS A 187 8.06 -3.68 4.34
CA HIS A 187 8.80 -4.94 4.21
C HIS A 187 9.99 -4.82 3.26
#